data_AF-S3YQI4-F1
#
_entry.id   AF-S3YQI4-F1
#
_cell.length_a   1.000
_cell.length_b   1.000
_cell.length_c   1.000
_cell.angle_alpha   90.00
_cell.angle_beta   90.00
_cell.angle_gamma   90.00
#
_symmetry.space_group_name_H-M   'P 1'
#
loop_
_entity.id
_entity.type
_entity.pdbx_description
1 polymer ?
#
loop_
_entity_poly.entity_id
_entity_poly.type
_entity_poly.pdbx_seq_one_letter_code
_entity_poly.pdbx_strand_id
1 'polypeptide(L)' 'MAELKATVCLQGKDIEVISSHIEFNRKTDNKGRPVTNVIGGRITITVESTRETTILEAMVNSPFKAISGKVIYYNT' A
#
# COMPACT_ATOMS: atom_id res chain seq x y z
N MET A 1 4.02 14.91 -18.22
CA MET A 1 3.98 14.26 -16.89
C MET A 1 3.06 13.07 -17.07
N ALA A 2 3.57 11.84 -17.01
CA ALA A 2 2.75 10.66 -17.28
C ALA A 2 1.82 10.43 -16.07
N GLU A 3 0.52 10.50 -16.29
CA GLU A 3 -0.48 10.17 -15.27
C GLU A 3 -0.64 8.65 -15.23
N LEU A 4 -0.09 8.04 -14.18
CA LEU A 4 -0.28 6.63 -13.88
C LEU A 4 -1.57 6.49 -13.08
N LYS A 5 -2.56 5.80 -13.66
CA LYS A 5 -3.79 5.45 -12.93
C LYS A 5 -3.52 4.25 -12.03
N ALA A 6 -4.01 4.29 -10.80
CA ALA A 6 -3.88 3.19 -9.85
C ALA A 6 -5.20 2.87 -9.15
N THR A 7 -5.41 1.60 -8.86
CA THR A 7 -6.59 1.10 -8.16
C THR A 7 -6.17 0.09 -7.10
N VAL A 8 -6.75 0.19 -5.90
CA VAL A 8 -6.56 -0.79 -4.83
C VAL A 8 -7.81 -1.65 -4.68
N CYS A 9 -7.63 -2.96 -4.75
CA CYS A 9 -8.68 -3.94 -4.52
C CYS A 9 -8.58 -4.47 -3.09
N LEU A 10 -9.55 -4.13 -2.25
CA LEU A 10 -9.66 -4.60 -0.87
C LEU A 10 -11.01 -5.31 -0.69
N GLN A 11 -10.98 -6.56 -0.24
CA GLN A 11 -12.19 -7.37 -0.01
C GLN A 11 -13.15 -7.43 -1.22
N GLY A 12 -12.62 -7.40 -2.44
CA GLY A 12 -13.40 -7.44 -3.68
C GLY A 12 -13.95 -6.09 -4.14
N LYS A 13 -13.56 -4.99 -3.50
CA LYS A 13 -13.92 -3.63 -3.89
C LYS A 13 -12.72 -2.89 -4.45
N ASP A 14 -12.93 -2.26 -5.58
CA ASP A 14 -11.92 -1.49 -6.30
C ASP A 14 -12.07 -0.01 -5.98
N ILE A 15 -10.99 0.59 -5.46
CA ILE A 15 -10.96 1.98 -4.99
C ILE A 15 -9.85 2.71 -5.74
N GLU A 16 -10.17 3.89 -6.26
CA GLU A 16 -9.19 4.73 -6.96
C GLU A 16 -8.16 5.29 -5.98
N VAL A 17 -6.90 5.21 -6.39
CA VAL A 17 -5.75 5.63 -5.58
C VAL A 17 -5.24 6.96 -6.10
N ILE A 18 -5.15 7.94 -5.20
CA ILE A 18 -4.59 9.26 -5.49
C ILE A 18 -3.06 9.21 -5.41
N SER A 19 -2.53 8.51 -4.41
CA SER A 19 -1.09 8.35 -4.20
C SER A 19 -0.77 7.01 -3.57
N SER A 20 0.33 6.41 -4.01
CA SER A 20 0.85 5.15 -3.48
C SER A 20 2.32 5.30 -3.18
N HIS A 21 2.73 4.91 -1.97
CA HIS A 21 4.11 4.89 -1.55
C HIS A 21 4.47 3.51 -0.99
N ILE A 22 5.55 2.92 -1.49
CA ILE A 22 6.04 1.61 -1.04
C ILE A 22 7.47 1.78 -0.57
N GLU A 23 7.73 1.39 0.68
CA GLU A 23 9.05 1.54 1.28
C GLU A 23 9.69 0.18 1.59
N PHE A 24 10.95 0.06 1.18
CA PHE A 24 11.85 -1.03 1.56
C PHE A 24 13.14 -0.44 2.09
N ASN A 25 13.59 -0.94 3.23
CA ASN A 25 14.78 -0.49 3.91
C ASN A 25 15.80 -1.63 4.03
N ARG A 26 17.08 -1.29 4.01
CA ARG A 26 18.18 -2.19 4.34
C ARG A 26 19.20 -1.42 5.16
N LYS A 27 19.66 -1.99 6.28
CA LYS A 27 20.74 -1.34 7.03
C LYS A 27 22.05 -1.49 6.27
N THR A 28 22.84 -0.41 6.28
CA THR A 28 24.17 -0.37 5.69
C THR A 28 25.21 -0.02 6.76
N ASP A 29 26.42 -0.56 6.59
CA ASP A 29 27.59 -0.21 7.41
C ASP A 29 28.12 1.19 7.00
N ASN A 30 29.05 1.76 7.76
CA ASN A 30 29.73 3.03 7.49
C ASN A 30 30.43 3.08 6.11
N LYS A 31 30.63 1.94 5.46
CA LYS A 31 31.16 1.80 4.09
C LYS A 31 30.08 1.57 3.03
N GLY A 32 28.80 1.68 3.37
CA GLY A 32 27.66 1.47 2.47
C GLY A 32 27.35 0.00 2.15
N ARG A 33 28.01 -0.96 2.81
CA ARG A 33 27.78 -2.39 2.57
C ARG A 33 26.49 -2.85 3.26
N PRO A 34 25.60 -3.60 2.59
CA PRO A 34 24.38 -4.11 3.21
C PRO A 34 24.73 -5.10 4.33
N VAL A 35 24.19 -4.87 5.52
CA VAL A 35 24.48 -5.68 6.73
C VAL A 35 23.29 -6.57 7.12
N THR A 36 22.11 -6.26 6.61
CA THR A 36 20.88 -6.98 6.90
C THR A 36 20.17 -7.38 5.62
N ASN A 37 19.29 -8.38 5.73
CA ASN A 37 18.28 -8.62 4.71
C ASN A 37 17.37 -7.39 4.54
N VAL A 38 16.66 -7.34 3.40
CA VAL A 38 15.69 -6.28 3.11
C VAL A 38 14.54 -6.39 4.11
N ILE A 39 14.24 -5.28 4.79
CA ILE A 39 13.15 -5.13 5.73
C ILE A 39 12.19 -4.11 5.14
N GLY A 40 10.91 -4.42 5.05
CA GLY A 40 9.94 -3.46 4.53
C GLY A 40 8.70 -4.14 3.99
N GLY A 41 8.13 -3.54 2.95
CA GLY A 41 6.81 -3.91 2.43
C GLY A 41 5.71 -3.10 3.09
N ARG A 42 6.03 -1.94 3.70
CA ARG A 42 5.01 -0.99 4.13
C ARG A 42 4.50 -0.27 2.89
N ILE A 43 3.21 -0.44 2.63
CA ILE A 43 2.49 0.21 1.56
C ILE A 43 1.59 1.27 2.20
N THR A 44 1.81 2.52 1.84
CA THR A 44 0.99 3.66 2.26
C THR A 44 0.21 4.14 1.05
N ILE A 45 -1.12 4.15 1.15
CA ILE A 45 -2.01 4.51 0.05
C ILE A 45 -2.90 5.65 0.51
N THR A 46 -3.03 6.67 -0.34
CA THR A 46 -4.01 7.74 -0.18
C THR A 46 -5.16 7.48 -1.15
N VAL A 47 -6.35 7.28 -0.59
CA VAL A 47 -7.59 7.09 -1.33
C VAL A 47 -8.53 8.26 -1.04
N GLU A 48 -9.45 8.51 -1.96
CA GLU A 48 -10.53 9.47 -1.72
C GLU A 48 -11.52 8.90 -0.71
N SER A 49 -11.94 9.72 0.26
CA SER A 49 -12.96 9.34 1.23
C SER A 49 -14.35 9.37 0.58
N THR A 50 -14.92 8.19 0.35
CA THR A 50 -16.31 8.04 -0.12
C THR A 50 -17.23 7.71 1.06
N ARG A 51 -18.53 7.48 0.79
CA ARG A 51 -19.49 7.00 1.81
C ARG A 51 -19.26 5.54 2.22
N GLU A 52 -18.29 4.86 1.63
CA GLU A 52 -18.02 3.46 1.85
C GLU A 52 -17.17 3.23 3.10
N THR A 53 -17.73 2.51 4.07
CA THR A 53 -17.12 2.29 5.39
C THR A 53 -16.31 1.00 5.49
N THR A 54 -16.23 0.20 4.41
CA THR A 54 -15.67 -1.16 4.46
C THR A 54 -14.21 -1.20 4.91
N ILE A 55 -13.39 -0.22 4.53
CA ILE A 55 -11.99 -0.13 5.00
C ILE A 55 -11.96 0.16 6.50
N LEU A 56 -12.76 1.12 6.97
CA LEU A 56 -12.85 1.49 8.39
C LEU A 56 -13.37 0.34 9.24
N GLU A 57 -14.40 -0.34 8.78
CA GLU A 57 -14.96 -1.53 9.44
C GLU A 57 -13.93 -2.66 9.52
N ALA A 58 -13.17 -2.89 8.46
CA ALA A 58 -12.11 -3.90 8.46
C ALA A 58 -11.01 -3.57 9.48
N MET A 59 -10.66 -2.29 9.65
CA MET A 59 -9.69 -1.85 10.66
C MET A 59 -10.22 -1.98 12.09
N VAL A 60 -11.48 -1.60 12.34
CA VAL A 60 -12.05 -1.55 13.69
C VAL A 60 -12.51 -2.93 14.17
N ASN A 61 -13.18 -3.69 13.30
CA ASN A 61 -13.80 -4.96 13.70
C ASN A 61 -12.81 -6.14 13.68
N SER A 62 -11.67 -6.01 12.99
CA SER A 62 -10.70 -7.11 12.86
C SER A 62 -9.25 -6.61 12.73
N PRO A 63 -8.74 -5.87 13.72
CA PRO A 63 -7.43 -5.22 13.64
C PRO A 63 -6.25 -6.19 13.46
N PHE A 64 -6.41 -7.46 13.87
CA PHE A 64 -5.37 -8.48 13.77
C PHE A 64 -5.56 -9.42 12.58
N LYS A 65 -6.65 -9.29 11.82
CA LYS A 65 -6.91 -10.15 10.67
C LYS A 65 -6.19 -9.59 9.46
N ALA A 66 -5.35 -10.40 8.84
CA ALA A 66 -4.72 -10.03 7.58
C ALA A 66 -5.81 -9.79 6.51
N ILE A 67 -5.75 -8.62 5.88
CA ILE A 67 -6.58 -8.28 4.73
C ILE A 67 -5.76 -8.58 3.50
N SER A 68 -6.24 -9.50 2.66
CA SER A 68 -5.67 -9.71 1.34
C SER A 68 -6.20 -8.65 0.38
N GLY A 69 -5.30 -8.10 -0.44
CA GLY A 69 -5.64 -7.10 -1.43
C GLY A 69 -4.53 -6.97 -2.47
N LYS A 70 -4.81 -6.23 -3.54
CA LYS A 70 -3.85 -5.96 -4.62
C LYS A 70 -3.92 -4.50 -5.02
N VAL A 71 -2.78 -3.93 -5.38
CA VAL A 71 -2.69 -2.61 -6.02
C VAL A 71 -2.36 -2.84 -7.49
N ILE A 72 -3.17 -2.28 -8.38
CA ILE A 72 -2.98 -2.40 -9.83
C ILE A 72 -2.62 -1.02 -10.36
N TYR A 73 -1.51 -0.95 -11.08
CA TYR A 73 -1.06 0.24 -11.81
C TYR A 73 -1.35 0.06 -13.29
N TYR A 74 -2.01 1.03 -13.89
CA TYR A 74 -2.36 1.05 -15.30
C TYR A 74 -1.45 2.04 -16.03
N ASN A 75 -0.98 1.64 -17.21
CA ASN A 75 -0.31 2.55 -18.11
C ASN A 75 -1.37 3.31 -18.92
N THR A 76 -1.27 4.64 -18.95
CA THR A 76 -2.09 5.52 -19.79
C THR A 76 -1.44 5.71 -21.15
#